data_AF-A0A833T8U2-F1
#
_entry.id   AF-A0A833T8U2-F1
#
_cell.length_a   1.000
_cell.length_b   1.000
_cell.length_c   1.000
_cell.angle_alpha   90.00
_cell.angle_beta   90.00
_cell.angle_gamma   90.00
#
_symmetry.space_group_name_H-M   'P 1'
#
loop_
_entity.id
_entity.type
_entity.pdbx_description
1 polymer ?
#
loop_
_entity_poly.entity_id
_entity_poly.type
_entity_poly.pdbx_seq_one_letter_code
_entity_poly.pdbx_strand_id
1 'polypeptide(L)'
;MEPPIAAHYGDDALFAMLEAAKKVQLTENVASRLQAERIKRLLSSDRSPTYVFKAFNLHKAESNILSTPMLKTWFNYLESFNKKKTDKETLLAPIHRYYHDHGVAKIVAEGMKNPSAVELSKQLQNQRYRRWMRAERPPEDAFSVFILGKPGADDIIRIVERPDGTVYRLHLDKVPDDLLSSPDFQLWAKYLDDWNAKYPDQKQAMAKILRSYFTKDALAEMLTAARNSPSTHKIASILENALSEV
;
A
#
# COMPACT_ATOMS: atom_id res chain seq x y z
N MET A 1 7.32 33.48 -14.74
CA MET A 1 8.11 32.74 -15.75
C MET A 1 8.46 31.38 -15.15
N GLU A 2 8.16 30.27 -15.82
CA GLU A 2 8.64 28.95 -15.37
C GLU A 2 10.15 28.85 -15.65
N PRO A 3 10.98 28.32 -14.73
CA PRO A 3 12.39 28.12 -15.00
C PRO A 3 12.57 27.20 -16.23
N PRO A 4 13.50 27.49 -17.16
CA PRO A 4 13.76 26.65 -18.33
C PRO A 4 14.00 25.17 -17.98
N ILE A 5 14.58 24.92 -16.80
CA ILE A 5 14.80 23.58 -16.28
C ILE A 5 13.49 22.83 -15.99
N ALA A 6 12.43 23.48 -15.49
CA ALA A 6 11.14 22.83 -15.29
C ALA A 6 10.48 22.46 -16.63
N ALA A 7 10.64 23.32 -17.64
CA ALA A 7 10.10 23.09 -18.98
C ALA A 7 10.81 21.93 -19.70
N HIS A 8 12.11 21.73 -19.46
CA HIS A 8 12.90 20.67 -20.10
C HIS A 8 12.91 19.35 -19.32
N TYR A 9 12.95 19.38 -17.98
CA TYR A 9 13.17 18.18 -17.15
C TYR A 9 11.97 17.80 -16.27
N GLY A 10 10.94 18.65 -16.19
CA GLY A 10 9.77 18.43 -15.34
C GLY A 10 9.93 18.97 -13.91
N ASP A 11 8.78 19.13 -13.25
CA ASP A 11 8.69 19.65 -11.88
C ASP A 11 9.43 18.80 -10.84
N ASP A 12 9.41 17.48 -10.99
CA ASP A 12 10.04 16.53 -10.07
C ASP A 12 11.57 16.58 -10.16
N ALA A 13 12.11 16.74 -11.37
CA ALA A 13 13.54 16.97 -11.56
C ALA A 13 13.98 18.31 -10.96
N LEU A 14 13.23 19.39 -11.19
CA LEU A 14 13.52 20.69 -10.58
C LEU A 14 13.46 20.61 -9.05
N PHE A 15 12.46 19.93 -8.49
CA PHE A 15 12.35 19.75 -7.04
C PHE A 15 13.56 19.01 -6.48
N ALA A 16 14.02 17.94 -7.14
CA ALA A 16 15.21 17.19 -6.73
C ALA A 16 16.49 18.04 -6.80
N MET A 17 16.66 18.83 -7.87
CA MET A 17 17.80 19.75 -8.02
C MET A 17 17.83 20.79 -6.89
N LEU A 18 16.68 21.35 -6.53
CA LEU A 18 16.59 22.32 -5.43
C LEU A 18 16.86 21.67 -4.07
N GLU A 19 16.38 20.45 -3.83
CA GLU A 19 16.72 19.68 -2.62
C GLU A 19 18.23 19.39 -2.52
N ALA A 20 18.89 19.09 -3.64
CA ALA A 20 20.34 18.91 -3.66
C ALA A 20 21.08 20.25 -3.40
N ALA A 21 20.66 21.33 -4.06
CA ALA A 21 21.26 22.66 -3.89
C ALA A 21 21.09 23.23 -2.47
N LYS A 22 20.04 22.85 -1.75
CA LYS A 22 19.84 23.20 -0.33
C LYS A 22 20.91 22.62 0.59
N LYS A 23 21.59 21.53 0.19
CA LYS A 23 22.65 20.90 0.99
C LYS A 23 24.00 21.59 0.84
N VAL A 24 24.11 22.58 -0.06
CA VAL A 24 25.34 23.33 -0.32
C VAL A 24 25.19 24.73 0.25
N GLN A 25 26.07 25.11 1.18
CA GLN A 25 25.99 26.37 1.94
C GLN A 25 25.87 27.62 1.04
N LEU A 26 26.58 27.64 -0.10
CA LEU A 26 26.56 28.77 -1.04
C LEU A 26 25.21 28.95 -1.77
N THR A 27 24.45 27.87 -1.95
CA THR A 27 23.18 27.89 -2.71
C THR A 27 21.95 27.68 -1.85
N GLU A 28 22.11 27.40 -0.56
CA GLU A 28 21.04 27.07 0.37
C GLU A 28 19.90 28.09 0.39
N ASN A 29 20.22 29.37 0.57
CA ASN A 29 19.24 30.45 0.68
C ASN A 29 18.44 30.62 -0.63
N VAL A 30 19.13 30.61 -1.77
CA VAL A 30 18.49 30.78 -3.09
C VAL A 30 17.64 29.55 -3.41
N ALA A 31 18.14 28.34 -3.19
CA ALA A 31 17.43 27.11 -3.45
C ALA A 31 16.17 26.98 -2.57
N SER A 32 16.26 27.30 -1.28
CA SER A 32 15.13 27.29 -0.35
C SER A 32 14.03 28.27 -0.78
N ARG A 33 14.40 29.51 -1.16
CA ARG A 33 13.45 30.50 -1.66
C ARG A 33 12.77 30.05 -2.95
N LEU A 34 13.55 29.57 -3.93
CA LEU A 34 13.01 29.09 -5.21
C LEU A 34 12.07 27.88 -5.03
N GLN A 35 12.42 26.97 -4.12
CA GLN A 35 11.57 25.83 -3.79
C GLN A 35 10.26 26.28 -3.15
N ALA A 36 10.30 27.19 -2.17
CA ALA A 36 9.11 27.72 -1.53
C ALA A 36 8.17 28.40 -2.54
N GLU A 37 8.71 29.20 -3.46
CA GLU A 37 7.94 29.82 -4.54
C GLU A 37 7.33 28.78 -5.49
N ARG A 38 8.07 27.70 -5.82
CA ARG A 38 7.56 26.63 -6.68
C ARG A 38 6.44 25.84 -6.00
N ILE A 39 6.61 25.47 -4.73
CA ILE A 39 5.57 24.82 -3.94
C ILE A 39 4.32 25.72 -3.92
N LYS A 40 4.46 27.01 -3.61
CA LYS A 40 3.33 27.94 -3.62
C LYS A 40 2.61 27.97 -4.97
N ARG A 41 3.36 28.06 -6.08
CA ARG A 41 2.78 28.03 -7.44
C ARG A 41 2.04 26.74 -7.74
N LEU A 42 2.61 25.58 -7.38
CA LEU A 42 1.98 24.28 -7.59
C LEU A 42 0.70 24.13 -6.76
N LEU A 43 0.74 24.52 -5.47
CA LEU A 43 -0.42 24.46 -4.57
C LEU A 43 -1.56 25.42 -4.98
N SER A 44 -1.22 26.53 -5.66
CA SER A 44 -2.21 27.46 -6.23
C SER A 44 -2.66 27.06 -7.64
N SER A 45 -2.08 26.02 -8.23
CA SER A 45 -2.48 25.53 -9.55
C SER A 45 -3.67 24.57 -9.43
N ASP A 46 -4.53 24.53 -10.45
CA ASP A 46 -5.59 23.51 -10.58
C ASP A 46 -5.09 22.23 -11.27
N ARG A 47 -3.79 21.90 -11.13
CA ARG A 47 -3.23 20.63 -11.61
C ARG A 47 -3.83 19.45 -10.83
N SER A 48 -3.78 18.24 -11.38
CA SER A 48 -4.31 17.09 -10.66
C SER A 48 -3.48 16.80 -9.39
N PRO A 49 -4.10 16.32 -8.30
CA PRO A 49 -3.36 15.87 -7.12
C PRO A 49 -2.27 14.85 -7.46
N THR A 50 -2.51 13.97 -8.43
CA THR A 50 -1.50 13.02 -8.92
C THR A 50 -0.29 13.69 -9.56
N TYR A 51 -0.48 14.79 -10.29
CA TYR A 51 0.62 15.59 -10.83
C TYR A 51 1.44 16.24 -9.71
N VAL A 52 0.77 16.92 -8.78
CA VAL A 52 1.44 17.61 -7.66
C VAL A 52 2.16 16.61 -6.74
N PHE A 53 1.61 15.41 -6.58
CA PHE A 53 2.26 14.32 -5.85
C PHE A 53 3.62 13.96 -6.48
N LYS A 54 3.64 13.80 -7.81
CA LYS A 54 4.88 13.54 -8.55
C LYS A 54 5.86 14.70 -8.44
N ALA A 55 5.37 15.93 -8.64
CA ALA A 55 6.16 17.16 -8.58
C ALA A 55 6.88 17.35 -7.24
N PHE A 56 6.28 16.89 -6.14
CA PHE A 56 6.89 16.91 -4.81
C PHE A 56 7.83 15.72 -4.55
N ASN A 57 8.18 14.95 -5.58
CA ASN A 57 8.96 13.70 -5.50
C ASN A 57 8.38 12.66 -4.54
N LEU A 58 7.10 12.74 -4.19
CA LEU A 58 6.45 11.81 -3.26
C LEU A 58 6.34 10.39 -3.83
N HIS A 59 6.46 10.22 -5.15
CA HIS A 59 6.51 8.91 -5.81
C HIS A 59 7.85 8.18 -5.65
N LYS A 60 8.89 8.87 -5.17
CA LYS A 60 10.23 8.32 -4.90
C LYS A 60 10.51 8.22 -3.40
N ALA A 61 9.53 8.55 -2.56
CA ALA A 61 9.67 8.47 -1.11
C ALA A 61 9.70 7.01 -0.65
N GLU A 62 10.32 6.78 0.50
CA GLU A 62 10.29 5.46 1.15
C GLU A 62 8.92 5.16 1.76
N SER A 63 8.77 3.98 2.36
CA SER A 63 7.50 3.54 2.96
C SER A 63 7.03 4.40 4.14
N ASN A 64 7.88 5.25 4.70
CA ASN A 64 7.52 6.21 5.75
C ASN A 64 6.82 7.48 5.23
N ILE A 65 6.48 7.55 3.92
CA ILE A 65 5.86 8.70 3.25
C ILE A 65 4.70 9.33 4.03
N LEU A 66 3.86 8.53 4.69
CA LEU A 66 2.69 9.00 5.46
C LEU A 66 3.04 9.93 6.62
N SER A 67 4.27 9.87 7.11
CA SER A 67 4.78 10.70 8.20
C SER A 67 5.56 11.93 7.71
N THR A 68 5.73 12.10 6.39
CA THR A 68 6.56 13.17 5.86
C THR A 68 5.82 14.52 5.86
N PRO A 69 6.50 15.63 6.20
CA PRO A 69 5.91 16.97 6.11
C PRO A 69 5.42 17.30 4.70
N MET A 70 6.13 16.82 3.67
CA MET A 70 5.77 17.07 2.28
C MET A 70 4.46 16.37 1.88
N LEU A 71 4.20 15.15 2.36
CA LEU A 71 2.90 14.52 2.15
C LEU A 71 1.80 15.30 2.86
N LYS A 72 2.03 15.81 4.08
CA LYS A 72 1.03 16.65 4.77
C LYS A 72 0.68 17.89 3.96
N THR A 73 1.68 18.57 3.39
CA THR A 73 1.46 19.70 2.48
C THR A 73 0.64 19.30 1.25
N TRP A 74 0.97 18.16 0.63
CA TRP A 74 0.22 17.64 -0.51
C TRP A 74 -1.21 17.21 -0.14
N PHE A 75 -1.42 16.63 1.05
CA PHE A 75 -2.74 16.19 1.50
C PHE A 75 -3.68 17.38 1.71
N ASN A 76 -3.19 18.46 2.32
CA ASN A 76 -3.95 19.71 2.44
C ASN A 76 -4.34 20.29 1.08
N TYR A 77 -3.46 20.12 0.07
CA TYR A 77 -3.78 20.47 -1.31
C TYR A 77 -4.86 19.59 -1.90
N LEU A 78 -4.77 18.27 -1.74
CA LEU A 78 -5.80 17.32 -2.16
C LEU A 78 -7.17 17.70 -1.56
N GLU A 79 -7.23 18.00 -0.26
CA GLU A 79 -8.47 18.44 0.38
C GLU A 79 -9.02 19.74 -0.21
N SER A 80 -8.14 20.71 -0.46
CA SER A 80 -8.50 22.00 -1.06
C SER A 80 -8.97 21.84 -2.51
N PHE A 81 -8.32 20.96 -3.28
CA PHE A 81 -8.70 20.61 -4.65
C PHE A 81 -10.09 19.95 -4.67
N ASN A 82 -10.32 18.99 -3.79
CA ASN A 82 -11.57 18.24 -3.70
C ASN A 82 -12.77 19.08 -3.21
N LYS A 83 -12.55 20.16 -2.46
CA LYS A 83 -13.63 21.09 -2.06
C LYS A 83 -14.30 21.77 -3.27
N LYS A 84 -13.59 21.88 -4.40
CA LYS A 84 -14.06 22.56 -5.62
C LYS A 84 -14.67 21.60 -6.65
N LYS A 85 -14.71 20.29 -6.36
CA LYS A 85 -15.02 19.25 -7.35
C LYS A 85 -16.13 18.34 -6.85
N THR A 86 -17.05 17.98 -7.74
CA THR A 86 -18.09 16.99 -7.47
C THR A 86 -17.49 15.59 -7.42
N ASP A 87 -16.65 15.24 -8.40
CA ASP A 87 -15.88 14.02 -8.39
C ASP A 87 -14.55 14.23 -7.65
N LYS A 88 -14.35 13.48 -6.57
CA LYS A 88 -13.25 13.70 -5.62
C LYS A 88 -12.12 12.72 -5.90
N GLU A 89 -10.91 13.27 -6.00
CA GLU A 89 -9.67 12.51 -6.02
C GLU A 89 -9.41 11.89 -4.65
N THR A 90 -8.67 10.79 -4.62
CA THR A 90 -8.41 10.04 -3.38
C THR A 90 -6.93 10.06 -3.00
N LEU A 91 -6.64 9.89 -1.71
CA LEU A 91 -5.28 9.66 -1.21
C LEU A 91 -4.64 8.43 -1.88
N LEU A 92 -5.43 7.38 -2.10
CA LEU A 92 -5.00 6.14 -2.72
C LEU A 92 -4.58 6.31 -4.18
N ALA A 93 -5.23 7.18 -4.96
CA ALA A 93 -5.01 7.26 -6.41
C ALA A 93 -3.53 7.44 -6.81
N PRO A 94 -2.79 8.46 -6.35
CA PRO A 94 -1.39 8.61 -6.69
C PRO A 94 -0.49 7.57 -6.01
N ILE A 95 -0.78 7.19 -4.77
CA ILE A 95 0.03 6.20 -4.04
C ILE A 95 -0.05 4.85 -4.77
N HIS A 96 -1.25 4.37 -5.11
CA HIS A 96 -1.43 3.16 -5.91
C HIS A 96 -0.81 3.28 -7.31
N ARG A 97 -0.87 4.45 -7.96
CA ARG A 97 -0.28 4.64 -9.30
C ARG A 97 1.23 4.39 -9.32
N TYR A 98 1.96 4.83 -8.29
CA TYR A 98 3.43 4.78 -8.28
C TYR A 98 3.99 3.63 -7.44
N TYR A 99 3.29 3.22 -6.38
CA TYR A 99 3.74 2.17 -5.47
C TYR A 99 3.07 0.82 -5.74
N HIS A 100 2.02 0.81 -6.57
CA HIS A 100 1.15 -0.35 -6.77
C HIS A 100 0.53 -0.84 -5.46
N ASP A 101 -0.35 -1.83 -5.53
CA ASP A 101 -1.05 -2.34 -4.35
C ASP A 101 -0.09 -2.91 -3.28
N HIS A 102 1.06 -3.51 -3.66
CA HIS A 102 2.06 -4.03 -2.71
C HIS A 102 2.77 -2.90 -1.95
N GLY A 103 3.21 -1.85 -2.65
CA GLY A 103 3.86 -0.72 -2.01
C GLY A 103 2.90 0.10 -1.16
N VAL A 104 1.61 0.16 -1.54
CA VAL A 104 0.57 0.73 -0.67
C VAL A 104 0.45 -0.08 0.64
N ALA A 105 0.48 -1.41 0.58
CA ALA A 105 0.45 -2.25 1.79
C ALA A 105 1.66 -1.98 2.70
N LYS A 106 2.86 -1.86 2.12
CA LYS A 106 4.07 -1.52 2.88
C LYS A 106 3.98 -0.13 3.51
N ILE A 107 3.48 0.86 2.77
CA ILE A 107 3.25 2.23 3.27
C ILE A 107 2.26 2.24 4.44
N VAL A 108 1.17 1.48 4.35
CA VAL A 108 0.19 1.35 5.43
C VAL A 108 0.81 0.67 6.64
N ALA A 109 1.53 -0.44 6.45
CA ALA A 109 2.17 -1.17 7.54
C ALA A 109 3.17 -0.30 8.32
N GLU A 110 4.00 0.48 7.63
CA GLU A 110 4.91 1.44 8.27
C GLU A 110 4.17 2.61 8.91
N GLY A 111 3.14 3.15 8.24
CA GLY A 111 2.31 4.22 8.78
C GLY A 111 1.56 3.84 10.05
N MET A 112 1.12 2.59 10.19
CA MET A 112 0.48 2.09 11.40
C MET A 112 1.41 2.02 12.62
N LYS A 113 2.73 1.94 12.41
CA LYS A 113 3.73 1.98 13.49
C LYS A 113 4.00 3.41 13.97
N ASN A 114 3.63 4.42 13.20
CA ASN A 114 3.87 5.83 13.52
C ASN A 114 2.56 6.53 13.92
N PRO A 115 2.42 6.98 15.19
CA PRO A 115 1.19 7.64 15.66
C PRO A 115 0.70 8.80 14.79
N SER A 116 1.61 9.56 14.16
CA SER A 116 1.26 10.69 13.29
C SER A 116 0.65 10.28 11.94
N ALA A 117 0.79 9.01 11.54
CA ALA A 117 0.37 8.48 10.25
C ALA A 117 -0.80 7.48 10.34
N VAL A 118 -1.24 7.11 11.56
CA VAL A 118 -2.29 6.10 11.78
C VAL A 118 -3.59 6.45 11.04
N GLU A 119 -4.02 7.70 11.08
CA GLU A 119 -5.30 8.09 10.46
C GLU A 119 -5.26 8.02 8.93
N LEU A 120 -4.18 8.50 8.30
CA LEU A 120 -3.98 8.36 6.85
C LEU A 120 -3.83 6.88 6.44
N SER A 121 -3.23 6.06 7.30
CA SER A 121 -3.09 4.62 7.09
C SER A 121 -4.47 3.94 7.07
N LYS A 122 -5.33 4.24 8.04
CA LYS A 122 -6.74 3.77 8.08
C LYS A 122 -7.53 4.27 6.87
N GLN A 123 -7.30 5.51 6.45
CA GLN A 123 -7.96 6.06 5.25
C GLN A 123 -7.54 5.30 3.98
N LEU A 124 -6.26 4.97 3.82
CA LEU A 124 -5.76 4.17 2.71
C LEU A 124 -6.33 2.75 2.72
N GLN A 125 -6.37 2.10 3.89
CA GLN A 125 -7.03 0.81 4.07
C GLN A 125 -8.48 0.84 3.57
N ASN A 126 -9.27 1.79 4.06
CA ASN A 126 -10.67 1.94 3.65
C ASN A 126 -10.83 2.20 2.15
N GLN A 127 -9.95 3.00 1.54
CA GLN A 127 -9.99 3.26 0.11
C GLN A 127 -9.62 2.02 -0.72
N ARG A 128 -8.65 1.20 -0.27
CA ARG A 128 -8.31 -0.09 -0.90
C ARG A 128 -9.49 -1.06 -0.86
N TYR A 129 -10.08 -1.24 0.31
CA TYR A 129 -11.26 -2.08 0.49
C TYR A 129 -12.40 -1.67 -0.46
N ARG A 130 -12.73 -0.37 -0.52
CA ARG A 130 -13.77 0.14 -1.43
C ARG A 130 -13.41 -0.10 -2.89
N ARG A 131 -12.14 0.04 -3.27
CA ARG A 131 -11.67 -0.23 -4.62
C ARG A 131 -11.84 -1.70 -4.98
N TRP A 132 -11.48 -2.64 -4.10
CA TRP A 132 -11.68 -4.07 -4.35
C TRP A 132 -13.16 -4.44 -4.49
N MET A 133 -14.03 -3.88 -3.64
CA MET A 133 -15.48 -4.10 -3.75
C MET A 133 -16.06 -3.56 -5.07
N ARG A 134 -15.61 -2.38 -5.53
CA ARG A 134 -16.06 -1.78 -6.80
C ARG A 134 -15.54 -2.53 -8.02
N ALA A 135 -14.31 -3.04 -7.94
CA ALA A 135 -13.69 -3.80 -9.02
C ALA A 135 -14.13 -5.27 -9.04
N GLU A 136 -14.98 -5.69 -8.09
CA GLU A 136 -15.44 -7.07 -7.92
C GLU A 136 -14.27 -8.08 -7.94
N ARG A 137 -13.18 -7.71 -7.25
CA ARG A 137 -11.94 -8.48 -7.26
C ARG A 137 -12.01 -9.65 -6.28
N PRO A 138 -11.89 -10.93 -6.69
CA PRO A 138 -11.96 -12.05 -5.76
C PRO A 138 -11.02 -11.92 -4.55
N PRO A 139 -11.42 -12.35 -3.33
CA PRO A 139 -10.59 -12.24 -2.14
C PRO A 139 -9.22 -12.90 -2.26
N GLU A 140 -9.10 -14.03 -2.96
CA GLU A 140 -7.81 -14.67 -3.28
C GLU A 140 -6.90 -13.73 -4.07
N ASP A 141 -7.43 -13.02 -5.08
CA ASP A 141 -6.65 -12.07 -5.88
C ASP A 141 -6.23 -10.85 -5.05
N ALA A 142 -7.11 -10.36 -4.17
CA ALA A 142 -6.76 -9.28 -3.23
C ALA A 142 -5.69 -9.73 -2.23
N PHE A 143 -5.73 -10.98 -1.78
CA PHE A 143 -4.76 -11.57 -0.86
C PHE A 143 -3.38 -11.73 -1.52
N SER A 144 -3.34 -12.21 -2.77
CA SER A 144 -2.10 -12.42 -3.52
C SER A 144 -1.19 -11.20 -3.48
N VAL A 145 -1.78 -10.04 -3.66
CA VAL A 145 -1.08 -8.76 -3.73
C VAL A 145 -0.63 -8.27 -2.36
N PHE A 146 -1.39 -8.60 -1.32
CA PHE A 146 -1.00 -8.31 0.05
C PHE A 146 0.23 -9.14 0.47
N ILE A 147 0.28 -10.43 0.10
CA ILE A 147 1.39 -11.32 0.44
C ILE A 147 2.66 -11.02 -0.37
N LEU A 148 2.54 -10.63 -1.65
CA LEU A 148 3.67 -10.22 -2.50
C LEU A 148 4.49 -9.04 -1.93
N GLY A 149 3.95 -8.26 -1.00
CA GLY A 149 4.63 -7.11 -0.39
C GLY A 149 5.39 -7.40 0.92
N LYS A 150 5.39 -8.65 1.40
CA LYS A 150 6.06 -9.04 2.64
C LYS A 150 7.52 -9.46 2.37
N PRO A 151 8.47 -9.20 3.30
CA PRO A 151 9.86 -9.61 3.13
C PRO A 151 9.97 -11.11 2.81
N GLY A 152 10.72 -11.48 1.77
CA GLY A 152 10.88 -12.86 1.30
C GLY A 152 9.89 -13.32 0.22
N ALA A 153 8.85 -12.52 -0.09
CA ALA A 153 7.90 -12.88 -1.16
C ALA A 153 8.50 -12.84 -2.57
N ASP A 154 9.50 -11.98 -2.79
CA ASP A 154 10.21 -11.82 -4.07
C ASP A 154 11.00 -13.08 -4.48
N ASP A 155 11.42 -13.92 -3.52
CA ASP A 155 12.20 -15.13 -3.79
C ASP A 155 11.33 -16.37 -4.07
N ILE A 156 10.04 -16.35 -3.68
CA ILE A 156 9.25 -17.59 -3.49
C ILE A 156 8.03 -17.69 -4.39
N ILE A 157 7.53 -16.62 -5.03
CA ILE A 157 6.43 -16.76 -6.00
C ILE A 157 7.00 -17.01 -7.40
N ARG A 158 7.78 -18.10 -7.54
CA ARG A 158 8.13 -18.63 -8.87
C ARG A 158 6.95 -19.45 -9.36
N ILE A 159 6.33 -18.97 -10.43
CA ILE A 159 5.55 -19.78 -11.34
C ILE A 159 6.56 -20.62 -12.10
N VAL A 160 6.72 -21.88 -11.71
CA VAL A 160 7.57 -22.82 -12.46
C VAL A 160 6.68 -23.51 -13.48
N GLU A 161 6.84 -23.14 -14.74
CA GLU A 161 6.28 -23.90 -15.84
C GLU A 161 7.18 -25.11 -16.09
N ARG A 162 6.62 -26.30 -15.91
CA ARG A 162 7.30 -27.55 -16.22
C ARG A 162 7.38 -27.75 -17.75
N PRO A 163 8.28 -28.61 -18.24
CA PRO A 163 8.35 -28.96 -19.67
C PRO A 163 7.04 -29.51 -20.26
N ASP A 164 6.13 -30.01 -19.42
CA ASP A 164 4.79 -30.47 -19.79
C ASP A 164 3.74 -29.35 -19.84
N GLY A 165 4.14 -28.08 -19.64
CA GLY A 165 3.26 -26.91 -19.59
C GLY A 165 2.55 -26.71 -18.24
N THR A 166 2.78 -27.55 -17.25
CA THR A 166 2.14 -27.42 -15.94
C THR A 166 2.79 -26.30 -15.14
N VAL A 167 1.98 -25.31 -14.75
CA VAL A 167 2.39 -24.23 -13.87
C VAL A 167 2.28 -24.65 -12.41
N TYR A 168 3.40 -24.68 -11.70
CA TYR A 168 3.45 -24.85 -10.24
C TYR A 168 3.70 -23.51 -9.56
N ARG A 169 2.87 -23.15 -8.58
CA ARG A 169 3.19 -22.10 -7.60
C ARG A 169 4.01 -22.72 -6.47
N LEU A 170 5.21 -22.20 -6.25
CA LEU A 170 5.94 -22.49 -5.02
C LEU A 170 5.21 -21.82 -3.84
N HIS A 171 5.07 -22.58 -2.76
CA HIS A 171 4.44 -22.10 -1.53
C HIS A 171 5.51 -21.53 -0.59
N LEU A 172 5.13 -20.50 0.16
CA LEU A 172 5.93 -19.87 1.20
C LEU A 172 6.11 -20.84 2.38
N ASP A 173 7.37 -21.14 2.69
CA ASP A 173 7.79 -21.96 3.83
C ASP A 173 7.72 -21.20 5.16
N LYS A 174 7.52 -19.87 5.10
CA LYS A 174 7.34 -19.04 6.28
C LYS A 174 6.14 -18.11 6.13
N VAL A 175 5.32 -18.05 7.19
CA VAL A 175 4.30 -17.02 7.36
C VAL A 175 4.92 -15.83 8.10
N PRO A 176 4.66 -14.57 7.70
CA PRO A 176 5.06 -13.41 8.50
C PRO A 176 4.48 -13.48 9.91
N ASP A 177 5.31 -13.31 10.93
CA ASP A 177 4.94 -13.44 12.35
C ASP A 177 3.75 -12.53 12.73
N ASP A 178 3.63 -11.37 12.05
CA ASP A 178 2.59 -10.37 12.27
C ASP A 178 1.34 -10.57 11.41
N LEU A 179 1.26 -11.62 10.58
CA LEU A 179 0.22 -11.73 9.55
C LEU A 179 -1.18 -11.65 10.16
N LEU A 180 -1.50 -12.54 11.10
CA LEU A 180 -2.85 -12.65 11.68
C LEU A 180 -3.22 -11.46 12.58
N SER A 181 -2.22 -10.75 13.13
CA SER A 181 -2.43 -9.55 13.94
C SER A 181 -2.38 -8.26 13.12
N SER A 182 -1.95 -8.33 11.85
CA SER A 182 -1.79 -7.18 10.97
C SER A 182 -3.15 -6.51 10.69
N PRO A 183 -3.25 -5.18 10.85
CA PRO A 183 -4.46 -4.44 10.46
C PRO A 183 -4.86 -4.65 8.99
N ASP A 184 -3.90 -4.84 8.09
CA ASP A 184 -4.18 -5.11 6.67
C ASP A 184 -4.81 -6.50 6.46
N PHE A 185 -4.34 -7.51 7.21
CA PHE A 185 -4.94 -8.84 7.16
C PHE A 185 -6.37 -8.83 7.73
N GLN A 186 -6.62 -8.09 8.82
CA GLN A 186 -7.97 -7.93 9.38
C GLN A 186 -8.93 -7.26 8.39
N LEU A 187 -8.45 -6.25 7.65
CA LEU A 187 -9.24 -5.63 6.58
C LEU A 187 -9.54 -6.61 5.44
N TRP A 188 -8.55 -7.42 5.04
CA TRP A 188 -8.76 -8.46 4.04
C TRP A 188 -9.71 -9.55 4.51
N ALA A 189 -9.62 -9.99 5.77
CA ALA A 189 -10.57 -10.94 6.36
C ALA A 189 -12.00 -10.38 6.33
N LYS A 190 -12.18 -9.11 6.69
CA LYS A 190 -13.47 -8.43 6.53
C LYS A 190 -13.93 -8.39 5.07
N TYR A 191 -13.01 -8.12 4.13
CA TYR A 191 -13.32 -8.14 2.70
C TYR A 191 -13.82 -9.51 2.22
N LEU A 192 -13.18 -10.58 2.68
CA LEU A 192 -13.61 -11.95 2.41
C LEU A 192 -15.03 -12.22 2.95
N ASP A 193 -15.33 -11.79 4.17
CA ASP A 193 -16.67 -11.95 4.75
C ASP A 193 -17.73 -11.19 3.95
N ASP A 194 -17.47 -9.92 3.60
CA ASP A 194 -18.38 -9.09 2.82
C ASP A 194 -18.57 -9.64 1.39
N TRP A 195 -17.50 -10.16 0.78
CA TRP A 195 -17.56 -10.86 -0.50
C TRP A 195 -18.45 -12.10 -0.41
N ASN A 196 -18.21 -12.97 0.57
CA ASN A 196 -18.96 -14.21 0.76
C ASN A 196 -20.44 -13.97 1.06
N ALA A 197 -20.77 -12.85 1.70
CA ALA A 197 -22.14 -12.41 1.91
C ALA A 197 -22.79 -11.90 0.62
N LYS A 198 -22.04 -11.15 -0.21
CA LYS A 198 -22.52 -10.58 -1.47
C LYS A 198 -22.62 -11.62 -2.60
N TYR A 199 -21.72 -12.59 -2.63
CA TYR A 199 -21.58 -13.59 -3.70
C TYR A 199 -21.63 -15.03 -3.13
N PRO A 200 -22.81 -15.50 -2.68
CA PRO A 200 -22.93 -16.79 -1.99
C PRO A 200 -22.51 -17.99 -2.84
N ASP A 201 -22.63 -17.90 -4.16
CA ASP A 201 -22.23 -18.96 -5.12
C ASP A 201 -20.71 -18.95 -5.42
N GLN A 202 -19.99 -17.90 -5.02
CA GLN A 202 -18.56 -17.74 -5.24
C GLN A 202 -17.79 -17.61 -3.92
N LYS A 203 -18.33 -18.24 -2.86
CA LYS A 203 -17.71 -18.20 -1.54
C LYS A 203 -16.29 -18.74 -1.58
N GLN A 204 -15.39 -18.03 -0.92
CA GLN A 204 -14.03 -18.48 -0.71
C GLN A 204 -13.78 -18.75 0.78
N ALA A 205 -12.97 -19.76 1.07
CA ALA A 205 -12.59 -20.09 2.43
C ALA A 205 -11.21 -19.50 2.74
N MET A 206 -11.09 -18.80 3.88
CA MET A 206 -9.82 -18.23 4.32
C MET A 206 -8.70 -19.28 4.36
N ALA A 207 -8.99 -20.45 4.92
CA ALA A 207 -8.06 -21.58 5.00
C ALA A 207 -7.58 -22.07 3.61
N LYS A 208 -8.47 -22.13 2.61
CA LYS A 208 -8.12 -22.53 1.24
C LYS A 208 -7.20 -21.49 0.58
N ILE A 209 -7.48 -20.21 0.79
CA ILE A 209 -6.64 -19.13 0.28
C ILE A 209 -5.25 -19.23 0.91
N LEU A 210 -5.15 -19.31 2.24
CA LEU A 210 -3.86 -19.46 2.94
C LEU A 210 -3.07 -20.67 2.44
N ARG A 211 -3.70 -21.84 2.28
CA ARG A 211 -3.07 -23.04 1.71
C ARG A 211 -2.56 -22.87 0.27
N SER A 212 -3.09 -21.91 -0.48
CA SER A 212 -2.64 -21.64 -1.85
C SER A 212 -1.34 -20.83 -1.91
N TYR A 213 -0.91 -20.27 -0.78
CA TYR A 213 0.30 -19.44 -0.68
C TYR A 213 1.34 -20.00 0.29
N PHE A 214 0.94 -20.75 1.32
CA PHE A 214 1.83 -21.21 2.38
C PHE A 214 1.90 -22.73 2.45
N THR A 215 3.07 -23.26 2.80
CA THR A 215 3.24 -24.69 3.06
C THR A 215 2.44 -25.11 4.29
N LYS A 216 2.15 -26.42 4.41
CA LYS A 216 1.46 -26.97 5.58
C LYS A 216 2.23 -26.69 6.88
N ASP A 217 3.56 -26.82 6.84
CA ASP A 217 4.43 -26.60 8.00
C ASP A 217 4.42 -25.13 8.42
N ALA A 218 4.53 -24.20 7.46
CA ALA A 218 4.44 -22.77 7.72
C ALA A 218 3.12 -22.37 8.40
N LEU A 219 2.00 -22.93 7.93
CA LEU A 219 0.68 -22.70 8.52
C LEU A 219 0.59 -23.30 9.93
N ALA A 220 1.15 -24.49 10.17
CA ALA A 220 1.15 -25.12 11.49
C ALA A 220 1.97 -24.30 12.52
N GLU A 221 3.13 -23.79 12.12
CA GLU A 221 3.95 -22.90 12.95
C GLU A 221 3.21 -21.60 13.28
N MET A 222 2.61 -20.96 12.26
CA MET A 222 1.79 -19.75 12.44
C MET A 222 0.66 -19.98 13.44
N LEU A 223 -0.09 -21.07 13.33
CA LEU A 223 -1.23 -21.35 14.23
C LEU A 223 -0.76 -21.63 15.65
N THR A 224 0.37 -22.32 15.81
CA THR A 224 0.98 -22.57 17.12
C THR A 224 1.36 -21.26 17.80
N ALA A 225 2.01 -20.34 17.09
CA ALA A 225 2.34 -19.01 17.60
C ALA A 225 1.07 -18.20 17.92
N ALA A 226 0.09 -18.22 17.01
CA ALA A 226 -1.15 -17.45 17.13
C ALA A 226 -2.04 -17.89 18.29
N ARG A 227 -2.04 -19.19 18.61
CA ARG A 227 -2.74 -19.78 19.76
C ARG A 227 -2.24 -19.22 21.09
N ASN A 228 -0.94 -18.93 21.17
CA ASN A 228 -0.30 -18.42 22.38
C ASN A 228 -0.41 -16.90 22.57
N SER A 229 -1.05 -16.19 21.62
CA SER A 229 -1.25 -14.74 21.69
C SER A 229 -2.73 -14.39 21.88
N PRO A 230 -3.11 -13.60 22.90
CA PRO A 230 -4.50 -13.22 23.16
C PRO A 230 -5.19 -12.53 21.97
N SER A 231 -4.45 -11.75 21.17
CA SER A 231 -5.00 -11.00 20.03
C SER A 231 -5.30 -11.88 18.81
N THR A 232 -4.70 -13.07 18.73
CA THR A 232 -4.81 -13.97 17.57
C THR A 232 -5.39 -15.34 17.90
N HIS A 233 -5.62 -15.64 19.19
CA HIS A 233 -6.14 -16.93 19.65
C HIS A 233 -7.45 -17.32 18.94
N LYS A 234 -8.41 -16.39 18.85
CA LYS A 234 -9.72 -16.66 18.23
C LYS A 234 -9.60 -17.03 16.75
N ILE A 235 -8.77 -16.32 16.00
CA ILE A 235 -8.61 -16.60 14.57
C ILE A 235 -7.80 -17.87 14.33
N ALA A 236 -6.85 -18.19 15.22
CA ALA A 236 -6.14 -19.47 15.19
C ALA A 236 -7.11 -20.65 15.31
N SER A 237 -8.02 -20.64 16.29
CA SER A 237 -9.01 -21.72 16.47
C SER A 237 -9.93 -21.92 15.26
N ILE A 238 -10.36 -20.81 14.63
CA ILE A 238 -11.19 -20.88 13.41
C ILE A 238 -10.41 -21.53 12.27
N LEU A 239 -9.15 -21.14 12.07
CA LEU A 239 -8.30 -21.67 11.02
C LEU A 239 -7.91 -23.14 11.26
N GLU A 240 -7.66 -23.55 12.50
CA GLU A 240 -7.34 -24.95 12.86
C GLU A 240 -8.47 -25.90 12.47
N ASN A 241 -9.71 -25.54 12.80
CA ASN A 241 -10.89 -26.33 12.40
C ASN A 241 -11.00 -26.39 10.86
N ALA A 242 -10.95 -25.23 10.20
CA ALA A 242 -11.09 -25.16 8.74
C ALA A 242 -9.92 -25.84 7.98
N LEU A 243 -8.72 -25.89 8.56
CA LEU A 243 -7.55 -26.54 7.98
C LEU A 243 -7.46 -28.03 8.32
N SER A 244 -8.36 -28.58 9.16
CA SER A 244 -8.43 -30.02 9.44
C SER A 244 -9.55 -30.74 8.65
N GLU A 245 -10.55 -30.00 8.19
CA GLU A 245 -11.72 -30.52 7.46
C GLU A 245 -11.52 -30.73 5.95
N VAL A 246 -10.35 -30.39 5.39
CA VAL A 246 -10.07 -30.39 3.94
C VAL A 246 -8.82 -31.15 3.58
#